data_AF-A0A3D0M708-F1
#
_entry.id   AF-A0A3D0M708-F1
#
_cell.length_a   1.000
_cell.length_b   1.000
_cell.length_c   1.000
_cell.angle_alpha   90.00
_cell.angle_beta   90.00
_cell.angle_gamma   90.00
#
_symmetry.space_group_name_H-M   'P 1'
#
loop_
_entity.id
_entity.type
_entity.pdbx_description
1 polymer ?
#
loop_
_entity_poly.entity_id
_entity_poly.type
_entity_poly.pdbx_seq_one_letter_code
_entity_poly.pdbx_strand_id
1 'polypeptide(L)' 'MDYNTRPFFYGTGRRKESVARVRLYAGTGSITINDREIDDYFGLETLKLIVRQPLNLTGTLDKFDIVCRVAG' A
#
# COMPACT_ATOMS: atom_id res chain seq x y z
N MET A 1 -14.51 -24.01 -3.48
CA MET A 1 -14.09 -24.06 -2.06
C MET A 1 -12.64 -23.66 -2.08
N ASP A 2 -12.41 -22.37 -1.87
CA ASP A 2 -11.18 -21.71 -2.28
C ASP A 2 -10.39 -21.39 -1.02
N TYR A 3 -9.32 -22.15 -0.78
CA TYR A 3 -8.59 -22.25 0.48
C TYR A 3 -7.47 -21.21 0.64
N ASN A 4 -7.69 -19.94 0.30
CA ASN A 4 -6.67 -18.92 0.58
C ASN A 4 -7.19 -17.50 0.77
N THR A 5 -8.29 -17.33 1.50
CA THR A 5 -8.80 -15.99 1.83
C THR A 5 -8.08 -15.47 3.06
N ARG A 6 -6.84 -14.97 2.89
CA ARG A 6 -6.24 -14.13 3.93
C ARG A 6 -7.16 -12.91 4.13
N PRO A 7 -7.67 -12.65 5.35
CA PRO A 7 -8.53 -11.50 5.58
C PRO A 7 -7.77 -10.22 5.24
N PHE A 8 -8.36 -9.39 4.40
CA PHE A 8 -7.77 -8.12 3.98
C PHE A 8 -8.74 -6.98 4.19
N PHE A 9 -8.19 -5.82 4.55
CA PHE A 9 -8.94 -4.57 4.58
C PHE A 9 -8.84 -3.91 3.21
N TYR A 10 -9.98 -3.50 2.67
CA TYR A 10 -10.05 -2.83 1.37
C TYR A 10 -10.22 -1.32 1.56
N GLY A 11 -9.39 -0.55 0.86
CA GLY A 11 -9.46 0.90 0.84
C GLY A 11 -9.34 1.44 -0.59
N THR A 12 -9.93 2.60 -0.84
CA THR A 12 -9.81 3.30 -2.13
C THR A 12 -9.41 4.75 -1.89
N GLY A 13 -8.39 5.22 -2.59
CA GLY A 13 -7.96 6.62 -2.63
C GLY A 13 -8.12 7.20 -4.03
N ARG A 14 -8.42 8.50 -4.12
CA ARG A 14 -8.50 9.23 -5.39
C ARG A 14 -7.74 10.54 -5.27
N ARG A 15 -6.90 10.86 -6.25
CA ARG A 15 -6.19 12.14 -6.35
C ARG A 15 -6.18 12.59 -7.80
N LYS A 16 -6.85 13.72 -8.09
CA LYS A 16 -7.11 14.18 -9.47
C LYS A 16 -7.81 13.08 -10.26
N GLU A 17 -7.21 12.61 -11.36
CA GLU A 17 -7.74 11.56 -12.23
C GLU A 17 -7.26 10.15 -11.82
N SER A 18 -6.24 10.07 -10.95
CA SER A 18 -5.67 8.80 -10.51
C SER A 18 -6.47 8.17 -9.37
N VAL A 19 -6.76 6.87 -9.52
CA VAL A 19 -7.49 6.04 -8.54
C VAL A 19 -6.55 4.96 -8.01
N ALA A 20 -6.43 4.89 -6.69
CA ALA A 20 -5.65 3.90 -5.97
C ALA A 20 -6.58 2.92 -5.24
N ARG A 21 -6.42 1.63 -5.49
CA ARG A 21 -7.11 0.53 -4.81
C ARG A 21 -6.11 -0.17 -3.90
N VAL A 22 -6.34 -0.10 -2.60
CA VAL A 22 -5.41 -0.58 -1.57
C VAL A 22 -6.02 -1.80 -0.88
N ARG A 23 -5.23 -2.85 -0.73
CA ARG A 23 -5.53 -4.02 0.08
C ARG A 23 -4.48 -4.10 1.18
N LEU A 24 -4.92 -4.05 2.43
CA LEU A 24 -4.07 -4.21 3.60
C LEU A 24 -4.24 -5.62 4.14
N TYR A 25 -3.12 -6.31 4.33
CA TYR A 25 -3.02 -7.61 4.96
C TYR A 25 -2.25 -7.46 6.27
N ALA A 26 -2.56 -8.24 7.29
CA ALA A 26 -1.73 -8.28 8.48
C ALA A 26 -0.41 -9.02 8.16
N GLY A 27 0.73 -8.42 8.51
CA GLY A 27 2.05 -9.00 8.24
C GLY A 27 3.20 -8.03 8.52
N THR A 28 4.20 -7.96 7.65
CA THR A 28 5.57 -7.46 7.98
C THR A 28 5.88 -6.03 7.54
N GLY A 29 4.96 -5.31 6.91
CA GLY A 29 5.21 -3.93 6.47
C GLY A 29 5.70 -3.79 5.02
N SER A 30 5.58 -4.84 4.21
CA SER A 30 5.94 -4.79 2.79
C SER A 30 4.94 -3.95 2.01
N ILE A 31 5.42 -3.03 1.18
CA ILE A 31 4.58 -2.13 0.39
C ILE A 31 4.85 -2.37 -1.08
N THR A 32 3.85 -2.89 -1.78
CA THR A 32 3.89 -3.15 -3.23
C THR A 32 2.88 -2.26 -3.96
N ILE A 33 3.32 -1.62 -5.04
CA ILE A 33 2.49 -0.74 -5.87
C ILE A 33 2.58 -1.23 -7.31
N ASN A 34 1.43 -1.59 -7.92
CA ASN A 34 1.36 -2.12 -9.28
C ASN A 34 2.39 -3.25 -9.53
N ASP A 35 2.46 -4.18 -8.59
CA ASP A 35 3.32 -5.36 -8.64
C ASP A 35 4.84 -5.02 -8.63
N ARG A 36 5.21 -3.79 -8.23
CA ARG A 36 6.58 -3.31 -8.02
C ARG A 36 6.78 -2.83 -6.59
N GLU A 37 8.02 -2.87 -6.10
CA GLU A 37 8.35 -2.30 -4.79
C GLU A 37 8.21 -0.78 -4.80
N ILE A 38 7.93 -0.20 -3.62
CA ILE A 38 7.82 1.25 -3.44
C ILE A 38 9.08 2.01 -3.90
N ASP A 39 10.25 1.37 -3.80
CA ASP A 39 11.53 1.96 -4.19
C ASP A 39 11.66 2.11 -5.71
N ASP A 40 11.28 1.07 -6.44
CA ASP A 40 11.27 1.05 -7.92
C ASP A 40 10.17 1.94 -8.50
N TYR A 41 9.00 1.97 -7.84
CA TYR A 41 7.86 2.76 -8.32
C TYR A 41 8.05 4.27 -8.11
N PHE A 42 8.62 4.68 -6.97
CA PHE A 42 8.88 6.07 -6.68
C PHE A 42 10.38 6.35 -6.71
N GLY A 43 10.86 6.92 -7.82
CA GLY A 43 12.27 7.35 -7.94
C GLY A 43 12.68 8.50 -7.00
N LEU A 44 11.73 9.14 -6.29
CA LEU A 44 11.99 10.28 -5.41
C LEU A 44 11.75 9.92 -3.93
N GLU A 45 12.74 10.12 -3.08
CA GLU A 45 12.66 9.79 -1.65
C GLU A 45 11.55 10.53 -0.90
N THR A 46 11.25 11.78 -1.30
CA THR A 46 10.19 12.58 -0.69
C THR A 46 8.82 11.90 -0.82
N LEU A 47 8.55 11.24 -1.95
CA LEU A 47 7.28 10.53 -2.17
C LEU A 47 7.19 9.28 -1.28
N LYS A 48 8.31 8.56 -1.10
CA LYS A 48 8.40 7.41 -0.17
C LYS A 48 8.06 7.86 1.26
N LEU A 49 8.58 9.01 1.67
CA LEU A 49 8.34 9.58 3.00
C LEU A 49 6.86 9.94 3.20
N ILE A 50 6.21 10.56 2.20
CA ILE A 50 4.79 10.90 2.27
C ILE A 50 3.92 9.64 2.42
N VAL A 51 4.22 8.55 1.71
CA VAL A 51 3.47 7.29 1.84
C VAL A 51 3.67 6.66 3.23
N ARG A 52 4.86 6.79 3.82
CA ARG A 52 5.19 6.23 5.14
C ARG A 52 4.67 7.07 6.31
N GLN A 53 4.49 8.39 6.15
CA GLN A 53 3.99 9.29 7.21
C GLN A 53 2.72 8.79 7.94
N PRO A 54 1.62 8.43 7.26
CA PRO A 54 0.41 7.98 7.94
C PRO A 54 0.60 6.64 8.68
N LEU A 55 1.45 5.76 8.16
CA LEU A 55 1.79 4.47 8.78
C LEU A 55 2.66 4.65 10.03
N ASN A 56 3.58 5.62 9.97
CA ASN A 56 4.43 5.98 11.09
C ASN A 56 3.63 6.64 12.22
N LEU A 57 2.73 7.58 11.87
CA LEU A 57 1.85 8.25 12.84
C LEU A 57 0.99 7.26 13.63
N THR A 58 0.52 6.21 12.96
CA THR A 58 -0.33 5.17 13.57
C THR A 58 0.47 4.04 14.22
N GLY A 59 1.81 4.03 14.11
CA GLY A 59 2.66 2.94 14.61
C GLY A 59 2.34 1.59 13.96
N THR A 60 1.87 1.61 12.70
CA THR A 60 1.42 0.42 11.96
C THR A 60 2.37 -0.02 10.85
N LEU A 61 3.52 0.65 10.71
CA LEU A 61 4.46 0.44 9.61
C LEU A 61 4.96 -1.00 9.49
N ASP A 62 5.15 -1.71 10.61
CA ASP A 62 5.64 -3.10 10.65
C ASP A 62 4.52 -4.13 10.81
N LYS A 63 3.25 -3.70 10.81
CA LYS A 63 2.10 -4.56 11.17
C LYS A 63 1.25 -4.98 9.97
N PHE A 64 1.36 -4.27 8.85
CA PHE A 64 0.51 -4.49 7.69
C PHE A 64 1.31 -4.50 6.40
N ASP A 65 1.12 -5.55 5.60
CA ASP A 65 1.55 -5.57 4.21
C ASP A 65 0.49 -4.88 3.34
N ILE A 66 0.95 -4.01 2.45
CA ILE A 66 0.11 -3.13 1.64
C ILE A 66 0.30 -3.49 0.18
N VAL A 67 -0.77 -3.91 -0.47
CA VAL A 67 -0.81 -4.13 -1.92
C VAL A 67 -1.71 -3.08 -2.54
N CYS A 68 -1.11 -2.16 -3.28
CA CYS A 68 -1.81 -1.08 -3.96
C CYS A 68 -1.80 -1.29 -5.47
N ARG A 69 -2.95 -1.09 -6.12
CA ARG A 69 -3.03 -0.90 -7.57
C ARG A 69 -3.51 0.50 -7.88
N VAL A 70 -2.72 1.22 -8.66
CA VAL A 70 -3.00 2.59 -9.07
C VAL A 70 -3.25 2.62 -10.56
N ALA A 71 -4.34 3.25 -10.99
CA ALA A 71 -4.67 3.46 -12.39
C ALA A 71 -5.21 4.88 -12.59
N GLY A 72 -4.85 5.48 -13.73
CA GLY A 72 -5.22 6.84 -14.12
C GLY A 72 -4.03 7.76 -14.25
#